data_AF-A0A0R2CG23-F1
#
_entry.id   AF-A0A0R2CG23-F1
#
_cell.length_a   1.000
_cell.length_b   1.000
_cell.length_c   1.000
_cell.angle_alpha   90.00
_cell.angle_beta   90.00
_cell.angle_gamma   90.00
#
_symmetry.space_group_name_H-M   'P 1'
#
loop_
_entity.id
_entity.type
_entity.pdbx_description
1 polymer ?
#
loop_
_entity_poly.entity_id
_entity_poly.type
_entity_poly.pdbx_seq_one_letter_code
_entity_poly.pdbx_strand_id
1 'polypeptide(L)' 'MGIIAQRAAATHQDNVLLVSHGAVIWLWLASLGMPMDSAAIGNAAVAHVSYTQGAFRLRSYNDRRFVLAGAERWDNAIMG' A
#
# COMPACT_ATOMS: atom_id res chain seq x y z
N MET A 1 -8.25 9.23 3.83
CA MET A 1 -7.37 8.34 4.62
C MET A 1 -7.22 8.75 6.09
N GLY A 2 -7.28 10.05 6.45
CA GLY A 2 -7.07 10.52 7.84
C GLY A 2 -7.98 9.87 8.90
N ILE A 3 -9.30 9.82 8.69
CA ILE A 3 -10.25 9.20 9.64
C ILE A 3 -9.92 7.73 9.91
N ILE A 4 -9.52 6.98 8.88
CA ILE A 4 -9.15 5.57 9.00
C ILE A 4 -7.92 5.42 9.89
N ALA A 5 -6.88 6.23 9.66
CA ALA A 5 -5.65 6.17 10.44
C ALA A 5 -5.85 6.63 11.90
N GLN A 6 -6.67 7.65 12.12
CA GLN A 6 -7.04 8.10 13.47
C GLN A 6 -7.80 7.01 14.23
N ARG A 7 -8.78 6.36 13.57
CA ARG A 7 -9.51 5.25 14.17
C ARG A 7 -8.59 4.08 14.49
N ALA A 8 -7.74 3.67 13.54
CA ALA A 8 -6.78 2.59 13.74
C ALA A 8 -5.85 2.86 14.94
N ALA A 9 -5.31 4.09 15.05
CA ALA A 9 -4.50 4.50 16.18
C ALA A 9 -5.27 4.47 17.51
N ALA A 10 -6.53 4.92 17.52
CA ALA A 10 -7.39 4.89 18.70
C ALA A 10 -7.79 3.45 19.12
N THR A 11 -7.79 2.50 18.18
CA THR A 11 -8.11 1.09 18.43
C THR A 11 -6.90 0.18 18.49
N HIS A 12 -5.68 0.74 18.60
CA HIS A 12 -4.42 0.00 18.65
C HIS A 12 -4.25 -1.02 17.49
N GLN A 13 -4.65 -0.64 16.28
CA GLN A 13 -4.43 -1.43 15.08
C GLN A 13 -3.08 -1.08 14.45
N ASP A 14 -2.12 -1.98 14.55
CA ASP A 14 -0.77 -1.76 14.03
C ASP A 14 -0.71 -1.72 12.49
N ASN A 15 -1.56 -2.51 11.82
CA ASN A 15 -1.61 -2.62 10.37
C ASN A 15 -3.03 -2.43 9.84
N VAL A 16 -3.16 -1.64 8.78
CA VAL A 16 -4.42 -1.40 8.07
C VAL A 16 -4.23 -1.71 6.60
N LEU A 17 -5.03 -2.64 6.07
CA LEU A 17 -5.11 -2.86 4.63
C LEU A 17 -6.16 -1.92 4.04
N LEU A 18 -5.75 -1.17 3.02
CA LEU A 18 -6.65 -0.32 2.25
C LEU A 18 -6.62 -0.71 0.78
N VAL A 19 -7.76 -1.14 0.26
CA VAL A 19 -7.92 -1.51 -1.15
C VAL A 19 -8.70 -0.40 -1.86
N SER A 20 -8.17 0.07 -2.99
CA SER A 20 -8.79 1.13 -3.79
C SER A 20 -8.34 1.02 -5.26
N HIS A 21 -8.55 2.07 -6.04
CA HIS A 21 -8.29 2.11 -7.48
C HIS A 21 -7.10 3.01 -7.84
N GLY A 22 -6.49 2.74 -9.00
CA GLY A 22 -5.24 3.37 -9.44
C GLY A 22 -5.23 4.89 -9.35
N ALA A 23 -6.24 5.58 -9.86
CA ALA A 23 -6.28 7.05 -9.85
C ALA A 23 -6.32 7.65 -8.42
N VAL A 24 -7.12 7.06 -7.53
CA VAL A 24 -7.25 7.53 -6.13
C VAL A 24 -5.95 7.28 -5.37
N ILE A 25 -5.37 6.09 -5.54
CA ILE A 25 -4.08 5.75 -4.91
C ILE A 25 -3.01 6.69 -5.43
N TRP A 26 -2.91 6.88 -6.75
CA TRP A 26 -1.90 7.72 -7.37
C TRP A 26 -1.97 9.18 -6.87
N LEU A 27 -3.16 9.80 -6.87
CA LEU A 27 -3.34 11.17 -6.37
C LEU A 27 -2.96 11.29 -4.88
N TRP A 28 -3.36 10.31 -4.07
CA TRP A 28 -3.02 10.32 -2.66
C TRP A 28 -1.51 10.17 -2.44
N LEU A 29 -0.84 9.22 -3.11
CA LEU A 29 0.60 9.04 -2.98
C LEU A 29 1.39 10.24 -3.52
N ALA A 30 0.92 10.88 -4.60
CA ALA A 30 1.48 12.12 -5.11
C ALA A 30 1.45 13.23 -4.04
N SER A 31 0.33 13.38 -3.32
CA SER A 31 0.24 14.31 -2.17
C SER A 31 1.20 13.99 -1.01
N LEU A 32 1.74 12.77 -0.97
CA LEU A 32 2.71 12.31 0.03
C LEU A 32 4.15 12.33 -0.49
N GLY A 33 4.40 12.90 -1.68
CA GLY A 33 5.73 13.06 -2.27
C GLY A 33 6.15 11.97 -3.25
N MET A 34 5.23 11.15 -3.76
CA MET A 34 5.52 10.27 -4.89
C MET A 34 5.84 11.11 -6.14
N PRO A 35 6.91 10.81 -6.89
CA PRO A 35 7.25 11.54 -8.12
C PRO A 35 6.12 11.49 -9.15
N MET A 36 5.80 12.64 -9.75
CA MET A 36 4.70 12.77 -10.73
C MET A 36 5.02 12.11 -12.08
N ASP A 37 6.30 11.92 -12.37
CA ASP A 37 6.83 11.18 -13.52
C ASP A 37 6.91 9.67 -13.28
N SER A 38 6.51 9.20 -12.09
CA SER A 38 6.46 7.77 -11.81
C SER A 38 5.50 7.07 -12.76
N ALA A 39 5.96 5.93 -13.31
CA ALA A 39 5.13 5.05 -14.12
C ALA A 39 3.84 4.69 -13.36
N ALA A 40 2.77 4.39 -14.11
CA ALA A 40 1.49 3.98 -13.54
C ALA A 40 1.68 2.89 -12.47
N ILE A 41 0.93 3.01 -11.36
CA ILE A 41 0.96 2.01 -10.30
C ILE A 41 0.40 0.70 -10.86
N GLY A 42 1.19 -0.35 -10.78
CA GLY A 42 0.82 -1.66 -11.29
C GLY A 42 -0.37 -2.25 -10.53
N ASN A 43 -1.17 -3.07 -11.23
CA ASN A 43 -2.25 -3.81 -10.60
C ASN A 43 -1.72 -4.70 -9.47
N ALA A 44 -2.46 -4.73 -8.36
CA ALA A 44 -2.11 -5.44 -7.13
C ALA A 44 -0.74 -5.06 -6.52
N ALA A 45 -0.11 -3.97 -6.99
CA ALA A 45 1.08 -3.46 -6.34
C ALA A 45 0.71 -2.80 -5.00
N VAL A 46 1.56 -2.98 -4.00
CA VAL A 46 1.36 -2.46 -2.65
C VAL A 46 2.15 -1.16 -2.48
N ALA A 47 1.53 -0.19 -1.81
CA ALA A 47 2.22 0.98 -1.30
C ALA A 47 2.21 0.93 0.23
N HIS A 48 3.35 1.24 0.84
CA HIS A 48 3.49 1.28 2.28
C HIS A 48 3.57 2.72 2.77
N VAL A 49 2.65 3.08 3.65
CA VAL A 49 2.53 4.43 4.23
C VAL A 49 2.47 4.29 5.74
N SER A 50 3.34 5.00 6.45
CA SER A 50 3.28 5.07 7.92
C SER A 50 2.47 6.27 8.36
N TYR A 51 1.71 6.13 9.45
CA TYR A 51 1.02 7.24 10.11
C TYR A 51 1.56 7.42 11.52
N THR A 52 2.16 8.58 11.80
CA THR A 52 2.76 8.90 13.11
C THR A 52 2.49 10.36 13.43
N GLN A 53 2.04 10.64 14.67
CA GLN A 53 1.80 12.02 15.14
C GLN A 53 0.92 12.85 14.19
N GLY A 54 -0.13 12.26 13.63
CA GLY A 54 -1.04 12.98 12.73
C GLY A 54 -0.58 13.09 11.29
N ALA A 55 0.63 12.63 10.96
CA ALA A 55 1.22 12.78 9.63
C ALA A 55 1.39 11.43 8.92
N PHE A 56 1.04 11.42 7.63
CA PHE A 56 1.34 10.32 6.73
C PHE A 56 2.73 10.49 6.11
N ARG A 57 3.47 9.39 5.96
CA ARG A 57 4.74 9.36 5.24
C ARG A 57 4.78 8.16 4.29
N LEU A 58 5.05 8.43 3.02
CA LEU A 58 5.30 7.39 2.03
C LEU A 58 6.62 6.68 2.35
N ARG A 59 6.61 5.35 2.35
CA ARG A 59 7.79 4.50 2.62
C ARG A 59 8.23 3.75 1.38
N SER A 60 7.27 3.16 0.68
CA SER A 60 7.47 2.51 -0.61
C SER A 60 6.19 2.57 -1.42
N TYR A 61 6.30 2.47 -2.75
CA TYR A 61 5.16 2.41 -3.66
C TYR A 61 5.46 1.44 -4.79
N ASN A 62 4.40 0.97 -5.45
CA ASN A 62 4.47 0.07 -6.59
C ASN A 62 5.21 -1.26 -6.31
N ASP A 63 5.14 -1.78 -5.08
CA ASP A 63 5.81 -3.02 -4.67
C ASP A 63 5.00 -4.25 -5.09
N ARG A 64 5.56 -5.08 -5.97
CA ARG A 64 4.91 -6.31 -6.47
C ARG A 64 5.42 -7.59 -5.81
N ARG A 65 6.34 -7.50 -4.85
CA ARG A 65 6.94 -8.70 -4.22
C ARG A 65 5.92 -9.60 -3.55
N PHE A 66 4.86 -9.03 -2.97
CA PHE A 66 3.77 -9.80 -2.35
C PHE A 66 3.00 -10.66 -3.36
N VAL A 67 2.80 -10.13 -4.57
CA VAL A 67 2.13 -10.87 -5.65
C VAL A 67 3.02 -12.01 -6.12
N LEU A 68 4.31 -11.73 -6.34
CA LEU A 68 5.28 -12.73 -6.78
C LEU A 68 5.43 -13.86 -5.76
N ALA A 69 5.61 -13.52 -4.48
CA ALA A 69 5.69 -14.50 -3.41
C ALA A 69 4.42 -15.34 -3.26
N GLY A 70 3.24 -14.73 -3.48
CA GLY A 70 1.96 -15.44 -3.51
C GLY A 70 1.87 -16.46 -4.65
N ALA A 71 2.32 -16.07 -5.85
CA ALA A 71 2.34 -16.95 -7.02
C ALA A 71 3.32 -18.13 -6.83
N GLU A 72 4.55 -17.87 -6.39
CA GLU A 72 5.54 -18.93 -6.10
C GLU A 72 5.03 -19.92 -5.05
N ARG A 73 4.38 -19.43 -3.99
CA ARG A 73 3.79 -20.29 -2.96
C ARG A 73 2.65 -21.15 -3.52
N TRP A 74 1.85 -20.60 -4.43
CA TRP A 74 0.75 -21.32 -5.06
C TRP A 74 1.26 -22.42 -6.00
N ASP A 75 2.28 -22.14 -6.82
CA ASP A 75 2.90 -23.13 -7.70
C ASP A 75 3.50 -24.30 -6.91
N ASN A 76 4.20 -24.01 -5.80
CA ASN A 76 4.73 -25.03 -4.90
C ASN A 76 3.64 -25.87 -4.21
N ALA A 77 2.45 -25.31 -3.98
CA ALA A 77 1.33 -26.02 -3.37
C ALA A 77 0.57 -26.93 -4.35
N ILE A 78 0.68 -26.68 -5.66
CA ILE A 78 0.08 -27.52 -6.71
C ILE A 78 1.00 -28.68 -7.10
N MET A 79 2.32 -28.50 -6.98
CA MET A 79 3.34 -29.46 -7.40
C MET A 79 3.79 -30.44 -6.30
N GLY A 80 3.24 -30.34 -5.09
CA GLY A 80 3.48 -31.26 -3.96
C GLY A 80 2.24 -32.08 -3.63
#